data_AF-A0A7J2NR35-F1
#
_entry.id   AF-A0A7J2NR35-F1
#
_cell.length_a   1.000
_cell.length_b   1.000
_cell.length_c   1.000
_cell.angle_alpha   90.00
_cell.angle_beta   90.00
_cell.angle_gamma   90.00
#
_symmetry.space_group_name_H-M   'P 1'
#
loop_
_entity.id
_entity.type
_entity.pdbx_description
1 polymer ?
#
loop_
_entity_poly.entity_id
_entity_poly.type
_entity_poly.pdbx_seq_one_letter_code
_entity_poly.pdbx_strand_id
1 'polypeptide(L)' 'MSRRREEQDMMDKVILVALKRGDMRWTALEKKVLTTCHSLATRTRFDNRLRYLLKKEYIMRVSRGVYRITEKGIKYMDVI' A
#
# COMPACT_ATOMS: atom_id res chain seq x y z
N MET A 1 18.70 9.69 3.17
CA MET A 1 17.26 9.43 3.35
C MET A 1 17.02 9.04 4.81
N SER A 2 15.90 9.42 5.44
CA SER A 2 15.62 9.01 6.82
C SER A 2 15.12 7.57 6.83
N ARG A 3 15.60 6.74 7.77
CA ARG A 3 15.20 5.32 7.95
C ARG A 3 13.68 5.12 7.96
N ARG A 4 12.95 6.09 8.53
CA ARG A 4 11.48 6.08 8.60
C ARG A 4 10.81 6.25 7.22
N ARG A 5 11.45 6.94 6.29
CA ARG A 5 10.92 7.12 4.93
C ARG A 5 11.09 5.85 4.11
N GLU A 6 12.25 5.21 4.22
CA GLU A 6 12.52 3.91 3.59
C GLU A 6 11.54 2.83 4.06
N GLU A 7 11.22 2.79 5.36
CA GLU A 7 10.17 1.90 5.89
C GLU A 7 8.79 2.15 5.27
N GLN A 8 8.43 3.43 5.07
CA GLN A 8 7.16 3.80 4.46
C GLN A 8 7.10 3.45 2.97
N ASP A 9 8.17 3.75 2.24
CA ASP A 9 8.28 3.47 0.81
C ASP A 9 8.26 1.94 0.57
N MET A 10 8.89 1.14 1.44
CA MET A 10 8.81 -0.32 1.38
C MET A 10 7.37 -0.82 1.59
N MET A 11 6.63 -0.30 2.58
CA MET A 11 5.23 -0.69 2.79
C MET A 11 4.34 -0.30 1.60
N ASP A 12 4.53 0.92 1.07
CA ASP A 12 3.77 1.41 -0.08
C ASP A 12 4.04 0.56 -1.32
N LYS A 13 5.31 0.21 -1.57
CA LYS A 13 5.71 -0.65 -2.67
C LYS A 13 5.05 -2.03 -2.58
N VAL A 14 4.98 -2.63 -1.39
CA VAL A 14 4.28 -3.91 -1.19
C VAL A 14 2.78 -3.79 -1.49
N ILE A 15 2.13 -2.71 -1.04
CA ILE A 15 0.70 -2.46 -1.32
C ILE A 15 0.46 -2.30 -2.83
N LEU A 16 1.26 -1.46 -3.50
CA LEU A 16 1.11 -1.15 -4.93
C LEU A 16 1.40 -2.37 -5.80
N VAL A 17 2.45 -3.14 -5.50
CA VAL A 17 2.75 -4.41 -6.19
C VAL A 17 1.62 -5.42 -6.01
N ALA A 18 1.03 -5.49 -4.81
CA ALA A 18 -0.11 -6.38 -4.57
C ALA A 18 -1.32 -5.99 -5.43
N LEU A 19 -1.61 -4.69 -5.54
CA LEU A 19 -2.72 -4.16 -6.33
C LEU A 19 -2.47 -4.15 -7.84
N LYS A 20 -1.21 -4.12 -8.29
CA LYS A 20 -0.84 -4.27 -9.70
C LYS A 20 -1.22 -5.64 -10.26
N ARG A 21 -1.29 -6.67 -9.40
CA ARG A 21 -1.72 -8.02 -9.79
C ARG A 21 -3.24 -8.16 -9.91
N GLY A 22 -4.00 -7.18 -9.43
CA GLY A 22 -5.46 -7.18 -9.43
C GLY A 22 -6.05 -6.56 -8.18
N ASP A 23 -7.37 -6.43 -8.19
CA ASP A 23 -8.11 -5.83 -7.08
C ASP A 23 -8.01 -6.69 -5.82
N MET A 24 -7.72 -6.08 -4.67
CA MET A 24 -7.57 -6.80 -3.41
C MET A 24 -8.42 -6.24 -2.29
N ARG A 25 -8.87 -7.14 -1.41
CA ARG A 25 -9.57 -6.79 -0.17
C ARG A 25 -8.61 -6.24 0.88
N TRP A 26 -9.13 -5.36 1.74
CA TRP A 26 -8.41 -4.75 2.86
C TRP A 26 -7.66 -5.78 3.72
N THR A 27 -8.35 -6.83 4.15
CA THR A 27 -7.78 -7.89 5.02
C THR A 27 -6.69 -8.69 4.31
N ALA A 28 -6.83 -8.91 3.00
CA ALA A 28 -5.83 -9.60 2.21
C ALA A 28 -4.57 -8.74 2.02
N LEU A 29 -4.75 -7.43 1.80
CA LEU A 29 -3.64 -6.47 1.74
C LEU A 29 -2.93 -6.36 3.09
N GLU A 30 -3.69 -6.22 4.18
CA GLU A 30 -3.14 -6.16 5.54
C GLU A 30 -2.28 -7.39 5.82
N LYS A 31 -2.84 -8.59 5.62
CA LYS A 31 -2.12 -9.84 5.85
C LYS A 31 -0.83 -9.87 5.04
N LYS A 32 -0.89 -9.49 3.76
CA LYS A 32 0.27 -9.50 2.86
C LYS A 32 1.37 -8.53 3.31
N VAL A 33 0.99 -7.31 3.71
CA VAL A 33 1.94 -6.31 4.22
C VAL A 33 2.57 -6.77 5.53
N LEU A 34 1.77 -7.29 6.48
CA LEU A 34 2.28 -7.82 7.75
C LEU A 34 3.20 -9.03 7.54
N THR A 35 2.90 -9.92 6.59
CA THR A 35 3.77 -11.06 6.28
C THR A 35 5.06 -10.67 5.59
N THR A 36 5.06 -9.63 4.75
CA THR A 36 6.25 -9.24 3.97
C THR A 36 7.17 -8.29 4.74
N CYS A 37 6.59 -7.33 5.48
CA CYS A 37 7.35 -6.31 6.18
C CYS A 37 7.66 -6.69 7.65
N HIS A 38 7.16 -7.82 8.13
CA HIS A 38 7.40 -8.38 9.47
C HIS A 38 7.36 -7.31 10.58
N SER A 39 8.48 -7.11 11.29
CA SER A 39 8.63 -6.21 12.43
C SER A 39 8.42 -4.73 12.12
N LEU A 40 8.43 -4.33 10.84
CA LEU A 40 8.27 -2.95 10.41
C LEU A 40 6.80 -2.56 10.21
N ALA A 41 5.93 -3.55 9.98
CA ALA A 41 4.51 -3.33 9.71
C ALA A 41 3.65 -3.69 10.92
N THR A 42 2.94 -2.70 11.42
CA THR A 42 1.81 -2.90 12.34
C THR A 42 0.51 -2.59 11.61
N ARG A 43 -0.61 -3.12 12.10
CA ARG A 43 -1.95 -2.80 11.58
C ARG A 43 -2.19 -1.29 11.47
N THR A 44 -1.79 -0.54 12.50
CA THR A 44 -1.90 0.93 12.53
C THR A 44 -1.04 1.60 11.46
N ARG A 45 0.20 1.13 11.26
CA ARG A 45 1.09 1.66 10.20
C ARG A 45 0.49 1.36 8.83
N PHE A 46 0.01 0.13 8.60
CA PHE A 46 -0.65 -0.26 7.36
C PHE A 46 -1.88 0.61 7.08
N ASP A 47 -2.78 0.79 8.05
CA ASP A 47 -3.97 1.61 7.90
C ASP A 47 -3.62 3.07 7.56
N ASN A 48 -2.60 3.63 8.23
CA ASN A 48 -2.10 4.96 7.93
C ASN A 48 -1.53 5.08 6.50
N ARG A 49 -0.75 4.08 6.05
CA ARG A 49 -0.24 4.05 4.66
C ARG A 49 -1.35 3.91 3.65
N LEU A 50 -2.31 3.03 3.89
CA LEU A 50 -3.45 2.84 2.99
C LEU A 50 -4.27 4.12 2.84
N ARG A 51 -4.54 4.83 3.96
CA ARG A 51 -5.20 6.14 3.94
C ARG A 51 -4.39 7.19 3.18
N TYR A 52 -3.06 7.20 3.33
CA TYR A 52 -2.18 8.08 2.59
C TYR A 52 -2.28 7.84 1.07
N LEU A 53 -2.18 6.58 0.64
CA LEU A 53 -2.28 6.18 -0.76
C LEU A 53 -3.65 6.53 -1.36
N LEU A 54 -4.74 6.37 -0.60
CA LEU A 54 -6.08 6.79 -0.99
C LEU A 54 -6.17 8.31 -1.15
N LYS A 55 -5.68 9.07 -0.16
CA LYS A 55 -5.71 10.54 -0.16
C LYS A 55 -4.90 11.12 -1.32
N LYS A 56 -3.82 10.44 -1.74
CA LYS A 56 -2.99 10.82 -2.88
C LYS A 56 -3.49 10.26 -4.22
N GLU A 57 -4.60 9.54 -4.21
CA GLU A 57 -5.22 8.93 -5.39
C GLU A 57 -4.29 7.94 -6.11
N TYR A 58 -3.30 7.39 -5.42
CA TYR A 58 -2.46 6.30 -5.94
C TYR A 58 -3.21 4.98 -5.99
N ILE A 59 -4.18 4.82 -5.09
CA ILE A 59 -5.12 3.72 -5.09
C ILE A 59 -6.53 4.28 -4.96
N MET A 60 -7.51 3.53 -5.44
CA MET A 60 -8.92 3.86 -5.32
C MET A 60 -9.70 2.70 -4.70
N ARG A 61 -10.87 3.02 -4.16
CA ARG A 61 -11.79 2.03 -3.60
C ARG A 61 -12.87 1.71 -4.64
N VAL A 62 -12.82 0.51 -5.20
CA VAL A 62 -13.77 0.06 -6.24
C VAL A 62 -15.10 -0.35 -5.60
N SER A 63 -15.05 -1.00 -4.44
CA SER A 63 -16.21 -1.39 -3.65
C SER A 63 -15.85 -1.46 -2.17
N ARG A 64 -16.82 -1.81 -1.30
CA ARG A 64 -16.60 -1.85 0.15
C ARG A 64 -15.44 -2.78 0.50
N GLY A 65 -14.30 -2.17 0.86
CA GLY A 65 -13.10 -2.86 1.29
C GLY A 65 -12.27 -3.48 0.16
N VAL A 66 -12.57 -3.19 -1.11
CA VAL A 66 -11.79 -3.63 -2.27
C VAL A 66 -11.08 -2.43 -2.88
N TYR A 67 -9.78 -2.58 -3.13
CA TYR A 67 -8.90 -1.54 -3.62
C TYR A 67 -8.29 -1.91 -4.97
N ARG A 68 -7.98 -0.90 -5.77
CA ARG A 68 -7.33 -0.98 -7.08
C ARG A 68 -6.26 0.10 -7.18
N ILE A 69 -5.17 -0.20 -7.89
CA ILE A 69 -4.12 0.78 -8.21
C ILE A 69 -4.57 1.71 -9.36
N THR A 70 -4.23 2.99 -9.29
CA THR A 70 -4.49 3.95 -10.37
C THR A 70 -3.23 4.14 -11.23
N GLU A 71 -3.36 4.82 -12.38
CA GLU A 71 -2.20 5.21 -13.18
C GLU A 71 -1.20 6.08 -12.40
N LYS A 72 -1.70 6.96 -11.53
CA LYS A 72 -0.85 7.77 -10.62
C LYS A 72 -0.07 6.87 -9.67
N GLY A 73 -0.71 5.82 -9.14
CA GLY A 73 -0.06 4.85 -8.27
C GLY A 73 1.01 4.03 -8.97
N ILE A 74 0.80 3.69 -10.25
CA ILE A 74 1.83 3.02 -11.07
C ILE A 74 3.05 3.93 -11.23
N LYS A 75 2.85 5.19 -11.63
CA LYS A 75 3.95 6.17 -11.76
C LYS A 75 4.67 6.40 -10.43
N TYR A 76 3.94 6.48 -9.32
CA TYR A 76 4.53 6.61 -8.00
C TYR A 76 5.39 5.40 -7.64
N MET A 77 4.93 4.19 -7.95
CA MET A 77 5.68 2.95 -7.71
C MET A 77 7.03 2.91 -8.44
N ASP A 78 7.15 3.53 -9.61
CA ASP A 78 8.42 3.59 -10.37
C ASP A 78 9.43 4.58 -9.76
N VAL A 79 8.97 5.50 -8.90
CA VAL A 79 9.79 6.54 -8.26
C VAL A 79 10.26 6.12 -6.85
N ILE A 80 9.62 5.13 -6.23
CA ILE A 80 9.91 4.65 -4.86
C ILE A 80 10.60 3.30 -4.77
#